data_AF-A0A3A6E2K5-F1
#
_entry.id   AF-A0A3A6E2K5-F1
#
_cell.length_a   1.000
_cell.length_b   1.000
_cell.length_c   1.000
_cell.angle_alpha   90.00
_cell.angle_beta   90.00
_cell.angle_gamma   90.00
#
_symmetry.space_group_name_H-M   'P 1'
#
loop_
_entity.id
_entity.type
_entity.pdbx_description
1 polymer ?
#
loop_
_entity_poly.entity_id
_entity_poly.type
_entity_poly.pdbx_seq_one_letter_code
_entity_poly.pdbx_strand_id
1 'polypeptide(L)' 'MAYYRRIRDMREDHDLTQRQLAAILHMPQPQYNRYEQGLRDIPTVTLVQLADLYKTSTDYLLNRTDDPTPPKAL' A
#
# COMPACT_ATOMS: atom_id res chain seq x y z
N MET A 1 -15.58 0.88 -6.21
CA MET A 1 -14.12 1.02 -6.21
C MET A 1 -13.52 -0.02 -5.28
N ALA A 2 -12.31 -0.49 -5.55
CA ALA A 2 -11.67 -1.51 -4.73
C ALA A 2 -11.30 -0.93 -3.35
N TYR A 3 -11.64 -1.64 -2.28
CA TYR A 3 -11.26 -1.28 -0.91
C TYR A 3 -9.93 -1.96 -0.57
N TYR A 4 -8.85 -1.18 -0.51
CA TYR A 4 -7.51 -1.69 -0.26
C TYR A 4 -7.21 -1.84 1.23
N ARG A 5 -7.95 -2.73 1.92
CA ARG A 5 -7.85 -2.94 3.37
C ARG A 5 -6.40 -3.10 3.85
N ARG A 6 -5.63 -3.98 3.20
CA ARG A 6 -4.25 -4.29 3.60
C ARG A 6 -3.28 -3.14 3.48
N ILE A 7 -3.55 -2.15 2.63
CA ILE A 7 -2.67 -0.98 2.53
C ILE A 7 -2.76 -0.13 3.80
N ARG A 8 -3.98 -0.02 4.35
CA ARG A 8 -4.20 0.61 5.65
C ARG A 8 -3.61 -0.23 6.78
N ASP A 9 -3.91 -1.53 6.80
CA ASP A 9 -3.44 -2.44 7.85
C ASP A 9 -1.91 -2.42 7.93
N MET A 10 -1.20 -2.57 6.79
CA MET A 10 0.26 -2.51 6.77
C MET A 10 0.83 -1.17 7.23
N ARG A 11 0.15 -0.05 6.96
CA ARG A 11 0.57 1.26 7.48
C ARG A 11 0.45 1.31 9.00
N GLU A 12 -0.67 0.83 9.54
CA GLU A 12 -0.96 0.81 10.98
C GLU A 12 -0.02 -0.16 11.71
N ASP A 13 0.27 -1.33 11.14
CA ASP A 13 1.22 -2.31 11.68
C ASP A 13 2.67 -1.80 11.74
N HIS A 14 3.00 -0.78 10.93
CA HIS A 14 4.32 -0.12 10.94
C HIS A 14 4.33 1.19 11.75
N ASP A 15 3.28 1.47 12.52
CA ASP A 15 3.13 2.70 13.33
C ASP A 15 3.26 4.00 12.51
N LEU A 16 2.92 3.96 11.22
CA LEU A 16 3.02 5.10 10.33
C LEU A 16 1.72 5.90 10.30
N THR A 17 1.83 7.21 10.45
CA THR A 17 0.75 8.14 10.11
C THR A 17 0.59 8.23 8.58
N GLN A 18 -0.61 8.57 8.10
CA GLN A 18 -0.82 8.84 6.66
C GLN A 18 0.12 9.92 6.13
N ARG A 19 0.52 10.89 6.96
CA ARG A 19 1.46 11.96 6.57
C ARG A 19 2.88 11.43 6.38
N GLN A 20 3.36 10.57 7.28
CA GLN A 20 4.68 9.95 7.16
C GLN A 20 4.75 9.05 5.93
N LEU A 21 3.74 8.20 5.72
CA LEU A 21 3.73 7.31 4.56
C LEU A 21 3.61 8.08 3.24
N ALA A 22 2.79 9.14 3.18
CA ALA A 22 2.75 10.01 2.01
C ALA A 22 4.09 10.69 1.73
N ALA A 23 4.85 11.07 2.77
CA ALA A 23 6.20 11.62 2.61
C ALA A 23 7.19 10.58 2.07
N ILE A 24 7.14 9.33 2.54
CA ILE A 24 7.95 8.20 2.03
C ILE A 24 7.64 7.95 0.54
N LEU A 25 6.36 8.03 0.17
CA LEU A 25 5.90 7.83 -1.21
C LEU A 25 6.00 9.10 -2.08
N HIS A 26 6.62 10.17 -1.56
CA HIS A 26 6.81 11.44 -2.25
C HIS A 26 5.51 12.04 -2.82
N MET A 27 4.42 12.00 -2.04
CA MET A 27 3.12 12.54 -2.44
C MET A 27 2.44 13.35 -1.33
N PRO A 28 1.44 14.20 -1.67
CA PRO A 28 0.61 14.87 -0.67
C PRO A 28 -0.22 13.89 0.17
N GLN A 29 -0.31 14.10 1.48
CA GLN A 29 -1.13 13.28 2.38
C GLN A 29 -2.60 13.13 1.94
N PRO A 30 -3.29 14.18 1.42
CA PRO A 30 -4.66 14.03 0.95
C PRO A 30 -4.79 13.05 -0.23
N GLN A 31 -3.75 12.92 -1.05
CA GLN A 31 -3.73 11.95 -2.14
C GLN A 31 -3.65 10.52 -1.60
N TYR A 32 -2.76 10.27 -0.64
CA TYR A 32 -2.66 8.96 0.01
C TYR A 32 -3.96 8.57 0.74
N ASN A 33 -4.59 9.51 1.44
CA ASN A 33 -5.87 9.25 2.12
C ASN A 33 -6.98 8.80 1.14
N ARG A 34 -7.04 9.36 -0.07
CA ARG A 34 -8.02 8.92 -1.09
C ARG A 34 -7.83 7.46 -1.51
N TYR A 35 -6.60 6.94 -1.43
CA TYR A 35 -6.32 5.53 -1.70
C TYR A 35 -6.88 4.62 -0.61
N GLU A 36 -6.61 4.92 0.67
CA GLU A 36 -7.13 4.13 1.80
C GLU A 36 -8.66 4.16 1.88
N GLN A 37 -9.28 5.26 1.46
CA GLN A 37 -10.74 5.39 1.42
C GLN A 37 -11.38 4.74 0.19
N GLY A 38 -10.59 4.23 -0.77
CA GLY A 38 -11.11 3.70 -2.04
C GLY A 38 -11.79 4.77 -2.90
N LEU A 39 -11.50 6.05 -2.69
CA LEU A 39 -11.99 7.17 -3.50
C LEU A 39 -11.18 7.36 -4.79
N ARG A 40 -10.01 6.72 -4.87
CA ARG A 40 -9.14 6.73 -6.04
C ARG A 40 -8.40 5.41 -6.12
N ASP A 41 -8.28 4.88 -7.34
CA ASP A 41 -7.43 3.72 -7.59
C ASP A 41 -5.95 4.03 -7.34
N ILE A 42 -5.23 3.03 -6.86
CA ILE A 42 -3.81 3.15 -6.57
C ILE A 42 -3.02 2.97 -7.87
N PRO A 43 -2.17 3.93 -8.25
CA PRO A 43 -1.26 3.75 -9.37
C PRO A 43 -0.34 2.55 -9.13
N THR A 44 -0.07 1.76 -10.18
CA THR A 44 0.80 0.58 -10.09
C THR A 44 2.17 0.90 -9.49
N VAL A 45 2.74 2.07 -9.80
CA VAL A 45 4.02 2.52 -9.22
C VAL A 45 3.94 2.62 -7.70
N THR A 46 2.88 3.20 -7.16
CA THR A 46 2.66 3.30 -5.71
C THR A 46 2.42 1.93 -5.08
N LEU A 47 1.69 1.05 -5.78
CA LEU A 47 1.46 -0.32 -5.31
C LEU A 47 2.78 -1.12 -5.19
N VAL A 48 3.68 -0.99 -6.18
CA VAL A 48 5.01 -1.61 -6.15
C VAL A 48 5.85 -1.02 -5.02
N GLN A 49 5.88 0.30 -4.85
CA GLN A 49 6.60 0.94 -3.75
C GLN A 49 6.12 0.46 -2.37
N LEU A 50 4.81 0.28 -2.19
CA LEU A 50 4.24 -0.26 -0.96
C LEU A 50 4.64 -1.73 -0.73
N ALA A 51 4.64 -2.55 -1.80
CA ALA A 51 5.07 -3.93 -1.72
C ALA A 51 6.55 -4.03 -1.31
N ASP A 52 7.41 -3.19 -1.89
CA ASP A 52 8.83 -3.11 -1.55
C ASP A 52 9.05 -2.61 -0.11
N LEU A 53 8.36 -1.53 0.28
CA LEU A 53 8.44 -0.94 1.62
C LEU A 53 8.12 -1.98 2.71
N TYR A 54 7.05 -2.74 2.49
CA TYR A 54 6.55 -3.72 3.44
C TYR A 54 7.10 -5.13 3.24
N LYS A 55 8.02 -5.31 2.29
CA LYS A 55 8.62 -6.61 1.94
C LYS A 55 7.57 -7.70 1.70
N THR A 56 6.54 -7.36 0.92
CA THR A 56 5.42 -8.24 0.59
C THR A 56 5.13 -8.25 -0.92
N SER A 57 4.08 -8.94 -1.35
CA SER A 57 3.66 -8.97 -2.76
C SER A 57 2.49 -8.02 -3.03
N THR A 58 2.36 -7.59 -4.30
CA THR A 58 1.18 -6.82 -4.73
C THR A 58 -0.10 -7.67 -4.64
N ASP A 59 -0.02 -8.98 -4.88
CA ASP A 59 -1.14 -9.90 -4.70
C ASP A 59 -1.60 -9.94 -3.23
N TYR A 60 -0.66 -9.90 -2.27
CA TYR A 60 -1.00 -9.73 -0.87
C TYR A 60 -1.71 -8.39 -0.65
N LEU A 61 -1.15 -7.26 -1.07
CA LEU A 61 -1.77 -5.93 -0.87
C LEU A 61 -3.16 -5.79 -1.53
N LEU A 62 -3.39 -6.49 -2.64
CA LEU A 62 -4.66 -6.52 -3.36
C LEU A 62 -5.67 -7.54 -2.83
N ASN A 63 -5.38 -8.24 -1.73
CA ASN A 63 -6.20 -9.32 -1.16
C ASN A 63 -6.45 -10.49 -2.14
N ARG A 64 -5.48 -10.80 -3.02
CA ARG A 64 -5.57 -11.94 -3.95
C ARG A 64 -5.00 -13.24 -3.39
N THR A 65 -4.22 -13.15 -2.32
CA THR A 65 -3.63 -14.27 -1.56
C THR A 65 -3.49 -13.88 -0.10
N ASP A 66 -3.52 -14.83 0.83
CA ASP A 66 -3.16 -14.59 2.25
C ASP A 66 -1.66 -14.76 2.52
N ASP A 67 -0.89 -15.24 1.54
CA ASP A 67 0.55 -15.37 1.63
C ASP A 67 1.23 -13.99 1.42
N PRO A 68 1.88 -13.41 2.46
CA PRO A 68 2.57 -12.13 2.32
C PRO A 68 3.91 -12.26 1.62
N THR A 69 4.36 -13.47 1.28
CA THR A 69 5.71 -13.69 0.73
C THR A 69 5.90 -12.87 -0.55
N PRO A 70 6.96 -12.05 -0.64
CA PRO A 70 7.26 -11.32 -1.86
C PRO A 70 7.56 -12.31 -3.01
N PRO A 71 7.26 -11.94 -4.26
CA PRO A 71 7.61 -12.78 -5.40
C PRO A 71 9.12 -13.01 -5.43
N LYS A 72 9.55 -14.20 -5.86
CA LYS A 72 10.97 -14.49 -6.07
C LYS A 72 11.52 -13.45 -7.06
N ALA A 73 12.63 -12.81 -6.69
CA ALA A 73 13.36 -11.94 -7.61
C ALA A 73 13.69 -12.74 -8.87
N LEU A 74 13.44 -12.13 -10.03
CA LEU A 74 13.82 -12.67 -11.33
C LEU A 74 15.34 -12.66 -11.51
#